data_AF-A0A6S6XF43-F1
#
_entry.id   AF-A0A6S6XF43-F1
#
_cell.length_a   1.000
_cell.length_b   1.000
_cell.length_c   1.000
_cell.angle_alpha   90.00
_cell.angle_beta   90.00
_cell.angle_gamma   90.00
#
_symmetry.space_group_name_H-M   'P 1'
#
loop_
_entity.id
_entity.type
_entity.pdbx_description
1 polymer ?
#
loop_
_entity_poly.entity_id
_entity_poly.type
_entity_poly.pdbx_seq_one_letter_code
_entity_poly.pdbx_strand_id
1 'polypeptide(L)'
;MDIKQYVDTDLLEKFEFHNYGHSLEILHESFPSEWSELQDCLRKLSLTLEDIKKAGGNESPIPKKFDDVLYPYGWREIRISGDLIVKKYPRQTAQRRGKFSNEPYEVETIAGYIDGHNIDFLKNRVAFDLEWNSKDQTFDRDLLAMRTYFDCGLIDVGVIVTRAEELNEIFRQEKDNNGQILMKKYGASTTWMGKLTYRLDSRRNGGCPILAVGIRKECIEGYERLTAYNSELKKIR
;
A
#
# COMPACT_ATOMS: atom_id res chain seq x y z
N MET A 1 7.71 16.84 -10.93
CA MET A 1 8.73 16.15 -10.12
C MET A 1 9.29 15.01 -10.95
N ASP A 2 10.60 14.83 -10.97
CA ASP A 2 11.24 13.79 -11.78
C ASP A 2 11.38 12.49 -10.98
N ILE A 3 10.39 11.60 -11.12
CA ILE A 3 10.36 10.29 -10.45
C ILE A 3 11.63 9.47 -10.77
N LYS A 4 12.24 9.69 -11.93
CA LYS A 4 13.46 8.99 -12.39
C LYS A 4 14.69 9.24 -11.52
N GLN A 5 14.65 10.26 -10.67
CA GLN A 5 15.72 10.54 -9.72
C GLN A 5 15.67 9.61 -8.50
N TYR A 6 14.49 9.05 -8.20
CA TYR A 6 14.23 8.29 -6.97
C TYR A 6 13.93 6.81 -7.24
N VAL A 7 13.53 6.47 -8.47
CA VAL A 7 13.12 5.11 -8.86
C VAL A 7 14.06 4.59 -9.95
N ASP A 8 14.54 3.37 -9.78
CA ASP A 8 15.35 2.67 -10.77
C ASP A 8 14.60 2.53 -12.10
N THR A 9 15.28 2.82 -13.20
CA THR A 9 14.63 2.98 -14.51
C THR A 9 13.95 1.70 -15.02
N ASP A 10 14.43 0.53 -14.63
CA ASP A 10 13.85 -0.76 -15.02
C ASP A 10 12.46 -1.01 -14.41
N LEU A 11 12.15 -0.36 -13.28
CA LEU A 11 10.85 -0.47 -12.64
C LEU A 11 9.78 0.39 -13.34
N LEU A 12 10.16 1.46 -14.04
CA LEU A 12 9.22 2.41 -14.65
C LEU A 12 8.43 1.84 -15.83
N GLU A 13 8.92 0.74 -16.42
CA GLU A 13 8.19 -0.01 -17.44
C GLU A 13 7.09 -0.87 -16.82
N LYS A 14 7.38 -1.48 -15.67
CA LYS A 14 6.56 -2.48 -14.98
C LYS A 14 5.66 -1.91 -13.88
N PHE A 15 5.90 -0.68 -13.47
CA PHE A 15 5.17 -0.04 -12.39
C PHE A 15 4.90 1.43 -12.69
N GLU A 16 3.75 1.93 -12.24
CA GLU A 16 3.49 3.36 -12.12
C GLU A 16 3.66 3.81 -10.67
N PHE A 17 4.12 5.04 -10.46
CA PHE A 17 4.41 5.60 -9.15
C PHE A 17 3.70 6.94 -9.00
N HIS A 18 2.95 7.11 -7.91
CA HIS A 18 2.29 8.36 -7.55
C HIS A 18 2.80 8.83 -6.18
N ASN A 19 3.50 9.96 -6.19
CA ASN A 19 4.15 10.53 -5.01
C ASN A 19 3.22 11.53 -4.30
N TYR A 20 2.76 11.19 -3.10
CA TYR A 20 1.94 12.07 -2.26
C TYR A 20 2.67 12.45 -0.98
N GLY A 21 2.75 13.75 -0.71
CA GLY A 21 3.36 14.26 0.53
C GLY A 21 4.88 14.07 0.61
N HIS A 22 5.56 14.06 -0.53
CA HIS A 22 7.01 13.83 -0.64
C HIS A 22 7.47 12.44 -0.15
N SER A 23 6.63 11.41 -0.33
CA SER A 23 6.93 10.05 0.11
C SER A 23 8.18 9.47 -0.54
N LEU A 24 8.41 9.72 -1.84
CA LEU A 24 9.63 9.28 -2.52
C LEU A 24 10.90 9.94 -1.95
N GLU A 25 10.86 11.24 -1.67
CA GLU A 25 12.00 11.95 -1.09
C GLU A 25 12.30 11.43 0.32
N ILE A 26 11.26 11.18 1.12
CA ILE A 26 11.41 10.62 2.47
C ILE A 26 12.00 9.21 2.38
N LEU A 27 11.46 8.34 1.52
CA LEU A 27 11.97 6.99 1.30
C LEU A 27 13.44 7.01 0.85
N HIS A 28 13.78 7.85 -0.12
CA HIS A 28 15.11 7.92 -0.69
C HIS A 28 16.15 8.49 0.29
N GLU A 29 15.85 9.60 0.96
CA GLU A 29 16.82 10.31 1.81
C GLU A 29 16.88 9.76 3.23
N SER A 30 15.73 9.40 3.81
CA SER A 30 15.65 9.00 5.23
C SER A 30 15.61 7.49 5.42
N PHE A 31 15.14 6.73 4.42
CA PHE A 31 15.00 5.26 4.47
C PHE A 31 15.64 4.55 3.26
N PRO A 32 16.89 4.88 2.87
CA PRO A 32 17.48 4.37 1.63
C PRO A 32 17.59 2.85 1.59
N SER A 33 17.81 2.20 2.73
CA SER A 33 17.87 0.74 2.83
C SER A 33 16.50 0.10 2.57
N GLU A 34 15.47 0.56 3.27
CA GLU A 34 14.09 0.10 3.08
C GLU A 34 13.64 0.35 1.64
N TRP A 35 13.95 1.52 1.08
CA TRP A 35 13.58 1.85 -0.28
C TRP A 35 14.27 0.95 -1.31
N SER A 36 15.57 0.67 -1.13
CA SER A 36 16.30 -0.28 -1.99
C SER A 36 15.71 -1.69 -1.93
N GLU A 37 15.31 -2.16 -0.74
CA GLU A 37 14.68 -3.47 -0.56
C GLU A 37 13.29 -3.54 -1.19
N LEU A 38 12.49 -2.47 -1.08
CA LEU A 38 11.19 -2.37 -1.75
C LEU A 38 11.34 -2.38 -3.27
N GLN A 39 12.32 -1.66 -3.81
CA GLN A 39 12.62 -1.69 -5.26
C GLN A 39 13.07 -3.09 -5.71
N ASP A 40 13.91 -3.78 -4.93
CA ASP A 40 14.27 -5.18 -5.23
C ASP A 40 13.07 -6.13 -5.15
N CYS A 41 12.16 -5.94 -4.20
CA CYS A 41 10.90 -6.67 -4.13
C CYS A 41 10.04 -6.46 -5.38
N LEU A 42 9.85 -5.21 -5.82
CA LEU A 42 9.12 -4.90 -7.05
C LEU A 42 9.81 -5.52 -8.27
N ARG A 43 11.15 -5.49 -8.34
CA ARG A 43 11.93 -6.07 -9.43
C ARG A 43 11.76 -7.59 -9.54
N LYS A 44 11.73 -8.28 -8.40
CA LYS A 44 11.54 -9.73 -8.31
C LYS A 44 10.09 -10.17 -8.52
N LEU A 45 9.15 -9.23 -8.50
CA LEU A 45 7.75 -9.54 -8.77
C LEU A 45 7.58 -9.98 -10.23
N SER A 46 7.21 -11.24 -10.38
CA SER A 46 6.77 -11.82 -11.65
C SER A 46 5.39 -12.42 -11.43
N LEU A 47 4.43 -12.06 -12.28
CA LEU A 47 3.07 -12.59 -12.24
C LEU A 47 2.82 -13.41 -13.50
N THR A 48 2.24 -14.61 -13.37
CA THR A 48 1.84 -15.40 -14.53
C THR A 48 0.34 -15.26 -14.80
N LEU A 49 -0.10 -15.61 -16.01
CA LEU A 49 -1.54 -15.73 -16.29
C LEU A 49 -2.24 -16.73 -15.35
N GLU A 50 -1.55 -17.78 -14.89
CA GLU A 50 -2.10 -18.73 -13.95
C GLU A 50 -2.27 -18.12 -12.55
N ASP A 51 -1.35 -17.26 -12.11
CA ASP A 51 -1.46 -16.55 -10.83
C ASP A 51 -2.72 -15.68 -10.77
N ILE A 52 -3.05 -14.99 -11.88
CA ILE A 52 -4.23 -14.13 -11.94
C ILE A 52 -5.54 -14.91 -12.12
N LYS A 53 -5.49 -16.12 -12.70
CA LYS A 53 -6.64 -17.00 -12.93
C LYS A 53 -7.10 -17.76 -11.69
N LYS A 54 -6.19 -18.07 -10.76
CA LYS A 54 -6.52 -18.70 -9.47
C LYS A 54 -7.57 -17.90 -8.70
N ALA A 55 -8.35 -18.54 -7.84
CA ALA A 55 -9.37 -17.87 -7.04
C ALA A 55 -8.76 -16.78 -6.11
N GLY A 56 -9.56 -15.79 -5.72
CA GLY A 56 -9.14 -14.73 -4.79
C GLY A 56 -9.20 -15.18 -3.33
N GLY A 57 -8.85 -14.28 -2.40
CA GLY A 57 -8.76 -14.59 -0.97
C GLY A 57 -7.41 -15.21 -0.60
N ASN A 58 -7.38 -16.05 0.44
CA ASN A 58 -6.16 -16.71 0.96
C ASN A 58 -5.52 -17.71 -0.03
N GLU A 59 -6.13 -17.91 -1.20
CA GLU A 59 -5.63 -18.81 -2.25
C GLU A 59 -4.81 -18.09 -3.33
N SER A 60 -4.77 -16.75 -3.32
CA SER A 60 -3.95 -16.02 -4.27
C SER A 60 -2.47 -16.20 -3.94
N PRO A 61 -1.63 -16.60 -4.91
CA PRO A 61 -0.19 -16.73 -4.67
C PRO A 61 0.53 -15.38 -4.57
N ILE A 62 -0.15 -14.27 -4.87
CA ILE A 62 0.49 -12.97 -5.08
C ILE A 62 1.03 -12.37 -3.78
N PRO A 63 0.28 -12.30 -2.66
CA PRO A 63 0.83 -11.82 -1.38
C PRO A 63 2.08 -12.58 -0.96
N LYS A 64 2.07 -13.91 -1.13
CA LYS A 64 3.22 -14.76 -0.80
C LYS A 64 4.49 -14.40 -1.58
N LYS A 65 4.38 -13.89 -2.82
CA LYS A 65 5.56 -13.43 -3.58
C LYS A 65 6.24 -12.22 -2.94
N PHE A 66 5.47 -11.38 -2.25
CA PHE A 66 6.03 -10.28 -1.46
C PHE A 66 6.63 -10.81 -0.15
N ASP A 67 5.94 -11.73 0.54
CA ASP A 67 6.46 -12.38 1.76
C ASP A 67 7.85 -13.00 1.52
N ASP A 68 7.98 -13.78 0.45
CA ASP A 68 9.20 -14.51 0.10
C ASP A 68 10.41 -13.58 -0.11
N VAL A 69 10.19 -12.31 -0.45
CA VAL A 69 11.26 -11.32 -0.63
C VAL A 69 11.46 -10.46 0.60
N LEU A 70 10.38 -9.92 1.18
CA LEU A 70 10.45 -8.91 2.25
C LEU A 70 10.75 -9.54 3.62
N TYR A 71 10.30 -10.76 3.90
CA TYR A 71 10.58 -11.40 5.19
C TYR A 71 12.07 -11.65 5.41
N PRO A 72 12.86 -12.15 4.44
CA PRO A 72 14.31 -12.22 4.55
C PRO A 72 14.99 -10.87 4.84
N TYR A 73 14.44 -9.76 4.33
CA TYR A 73 14.92 -8.40 4.63
C TYR A 73 14.51 -7.89 6.03
N GLY A 74 13.69 -8.63 6.77
CA GLY A 74 13.29 -8.27 8.13
C GLY A 74 11.96 -7.53 8.24
N TRP A 75 11.23 -7.35 7.14
CA TRP A 75 9.87 -6.83 7.16
C TRP A 75 8.91 -7.83 7.78
N ARG A 76 7.92 -7.37 8.55
CA ARG A 76 6.96 -8.24 9.24
C ARG A 76 5.57 -7.68 9.16
N GLU A 77 4.58 -8.57 9.11
CA GLU A 77 3.20 -8.21 9.42
C GLU A 77 3.13 -7.79 10.88
N ILE A 78 2.57 -6.60 11.13
CA ILE A 78 2.48 -6.04 12.48
C ILE A 78 1.06 -5.57 12.74
N ARG A 79 0.52 -6.03 13.88
CA ARG A 79 -0.62 -5.38 14.53
C ARG A 79 -0.11 -4.33 15.50
N ILE A 80 -0.54 -3.09 15.30
CA ILE A 80 -0.23 -1.97 16.20
C ILE A 80 -1.45 -1.67 17.05
N SER A 81 -1.27 -1.66 18.37
CA SER A 81 -2.29 -1.17 19.30
C SER A 81 -1.69 -0.29 20.40
N GLY A 82 -2.52 0.59 20.96
CA GLY A 82 -2.09 1.50 22.01
C GLY A 82 -3.24 2.25 22.66
N ASP A 83 -3.12 2.50 23.96
CA ASP A 83 -4.06 3.32 24.73
C ASP A 83 -3.56 4.77 24.81
N LEU A 84 -4.48 5.72 24.91
CA LEU A 84 -4.14 7.12 25.16
C LEU A 84 -4.44 7.46 26.63
N ILE A 85 -3.38 7.75 27.39
CA ILE A 85 -3.50 8.23 28.77
C ILE A 85 -3.55 9.75 28.76
N VAL A 86 -4.67 10.32 29.17
CA VAL A 86 -4.88 11.77 29.30
C VAL A 86 -4.77 12.16 30.77
N LYS A 87 -3.87 13.09 31.09
CA LYS A 87 -3.64 13.60 32.45
C LYS A 87 -3.97 15.09 32.53
N LYS A 88 -4.89 15.47 33.41
CA LYS A 88 -5.34 16.86 33.60
C LYS A 88 -4.73 17.46 34.87
N TYR A 89 -3.89 18.48 34.70
CA TYR A 89 -3.17 19.13 35.80
C TYR A 89 -3.78 20.50 36.13
N PRO A 90 -4.38 20.68 37.32
CA PRO A 90 -4.95 21.97 37.69
C PRO A 90 -3.84 22.99 38.01
N ARG A 91 -4.20 24.27 37.98
CA ARG A 91 -3.31 25.35 38.44
C ARG A 91 -3.08 25.22 39.95
N GLN A 92 -1.84 25.37 40.43
CA GLN A 92 -1.50 25.22 41.86
C GLN A 92 -2.22 26.23 42.78
N THR A 93 -2.38 27.47 42.31
CA THR A 93 -3.09 28.55 43.03
C THR A 93 -3.66 29.54 42.02
N ALA A 94 -4.84 30.09 42.27
CA ALA A 94 -5.50 31.06 41.37
C ALA A 94 -4.62 32.30 41.07
N GLN A 95 -3.73 32.66 41.99
CA GLN A 95 -2.90 33.87 41.91
C GLN A 95 -1.55 33.68 41.19
N ARG A 96 -1.08 32.44 40.96
CA ARG A 96 0.19 32.18 40.25
C ARG A 96 -0.06 31.71 38.83
N ARG A 97 0.00 32.66 37.88
CA ARG A 97 -0.02 32.35 36.44
C ARG A 97 1.16 31.44 36.06
N GLY A 98 0.93 30.51 35.13
CA GLY A 98 1.94 29.60 34.58
C GLY A 98 2.36 28.39 35.44
N LYS A 99 1.92 28.23 36.69
CA LYS A 99 2.29 27.05 37.53
C LYS A 99 1.16 26.04 37.69
N PHE A 100 1.41 24.80 37.28
CA PHE A 100 0.49 23.64 37.35
C PHE A 100 0.91 22.65 38.44
N SER A 101 -0.03 21.88 38.96
CA SER A 101 0.23 20.81 39.92
C SER A 101 1.20 19.77 39.34
N ASN A 102 2.01 19.15 40.20
CA ASN A 102 2.85 18.01 39.82
C ASN A 102 2.04 16.70 39.74
N GLU A 103 0.92 16.65 40.46
CA GLU A 103 -0.01 15.52 40.44
C GLU A 103 -1.26 15.86 39.61
N PRO A 104 -1.74 14.95 38.75
CA PRO A 104 -2.97 15.15 38.00
C PRO A 104 -4.19 15.09 38.93
N TYR A 105 -5.17 15.97 38.71
CA TYR A 105 -6.48 15.89 39.38
C TYR A 105 -7.33 14.76 38.78
N GLU A 106 -7.14 14.49 37.50
CA GLU A 106 -7.90 13.49 36.76
C GLU A 106 -6.97 12.82 35.75
N VAL A 107 -7.04 11.48 35.72
CA VAL A 107 -6.37 10.64 34.74
C VAL A 107 -7.43 9.75 34.12
N GLU A 108 -7.55 9.81 32.80
CA GLU A 108 -8.43 8.93 32.04
C GLU A 108 -7.60 8.18 30.99
N THR A 109 -7.96 6.91 30.78
CA THR A 109 -7.37 6.08 29.73
C THR A 109 -8.42 5.83 28.67
N ILE A 110 -8.13 6.25 27.44
CA ILE A 110 -8.91 5.89 26.26
C ILE A 110 -8.30 4.60 25.71
N ALA A 111 -8.95 3.48 26.02
CA ALA A 111 -8.50 2.16 25.58
C ALA A 111 -8.63 2.02 24.05
N GLY A 112 -7.64 1.39 23.41
CA GLY A 112 -7.65 1.15 21.97
C GLY A 112 -7.67 2.43 21.13
N TYR A 113 -7.05 3.51 21.63
CA TYR A 113 -6.92 4.76 20.89
C TYR A 113 -6.23 4.56 19.53
N ILE A 114 -5.23 3.66 19.54
CA ILE A 114 -4.65 3.07 18.35
C ILE A 114 -5.19 1.63 18.32
N ASP A 115 -6.17 1.35 17.47
CA ASP A 115 -6.66 0.00 17.14
C ASP A 115 -6.95 -0.03 15.65
N GLY A 116 -5.86 0.09 14.88
CA GLY A 116 -5.91 0.15 13.43
C GLY A 116 -5.90 -1.23 12.77
N HIS A 117 -5.96 -1.22 11.45
CA HIS A 117 -5.75 -2.43 10.67
C HIS A 117 -4.30 -2.92 10.80
N ASN A 118 -4.09 -4.24 10.68
CA ASN A 118 -2.75 -4.79 10.53
C ASN A 118 -2.08 -4.14 9.31
N ILE A 119 -0.79 -3.87 9.41
CA ILE A 119 0.03 -3.50 8.26
C ILE A 119 0.66 -4.79 7.74
N ASP A 120 0.56 -5.04 6.43
CA ASP A 120 1.11 -6.25 5.81
C ASP A 120 2.63 -6.35 6.08
N PHE A 121 3.34 -5.23 5.96
CA PHE A 121 4.77 -5.16 6.19
C PHE A 121 5.17 -3.83 6.86
N LEU A 122 5.77 -3.92 8.05
CA LEU A 122 6.42 -2.80 8.71
C LEU A 122 7.90 -3.11 8.90
N LYS A 123 8.75 -2.14 8.56
CA LYS A 123 10.16 -2.13 8.93
C LYS A 123 10.57 -0.72 9.34
N ASN A 124 11.18 -0.60 10.52
CA ASN A 124 11.50 0.68 11.13
C ASN A 124 10.27 1.61 11.13
N ARG A 125 10.27 2.66 10.32
CA ARG A 125 9.18 3.65 10.24
C ARG A 125 8.53 3.71 8.85
N VAL A 126 8.72 2.67 8.04
CA VAL A 126 8.13 2.52 6.71
C VAL A 126 7.07 1.43 6.76
N ALA A 127 5.82 1.80 6.49
CA ALA A 127 4.70 0.87 6.34
C ALA A 127 4.50 0.52 4.86
N PHE A 128 4.16 -0.72 4.56
CA PHE A 128 3.85 -1.20 3.23
C PHE A 128 2.62 -2.11 3.27
N ASP A 129 1.63 -1.82 2.43
CA ASP A 129 0.42 -2.63 2.24
C ASP A 129 0.27 -3.04 0.77
N LEU A 130 -0.15 -4.30 0.56
CA LEU A 130 -0.42 -4.87 -0.75
C LEU A 130 -1.92 -5.09 -0.97
N GLU A 131 -2.49 -4.27 -1.84
CA GLU A 131 -3.90 -4.33 -2.19
C GLU A 131 -4.13 -4.88 -3.59
N TRP A 132 -4.16 -6.22 -3.70
CA TRP A 132 -4.32 -6.90 -4.99
C TRP A 132 -5.78 -7.00 -5.48
N ASN A 133 -6.68 -7.59 -4.69
CA ASN A 133 -8.07 -7.86 -5.12
C ASN A 133 -9.05 -7.85 -3.93
N SER A 134 -8.79 -7.00 -2.96
CA SER A 134 -9.69 -6.73 -1.83
C SER A 134 -10.88 -5.88 -2.28
N LYS A 135 -11.85 -5.68 -1.39
CA LYS A 135 -12.93 -4.70 -1.62
C LYS A 135 -12.34 -3.29 -1.60
N ASP A 136 -12.83 -2.37 -2.44
CA ASP A 136 -12.28 -1.01 -2.50
C ASP A 136 -12.40 -0.19 -1.20
N GLN A 137 -13.34 -0.56 -0.32
CA GLN A 137 -13.47 -0.04 1.05
C GLN A 137 -12.21 -0.27 1.91
N THR A 138 -11.41 -1.27 1.55
CA THR A 138 -10.13 -1.57 2.20
C THR A 138 -9.20 -0.36 2.21
N PHE A 139 -9.09 0.38 1.10
CA PHE A 139 -8.24 1.58 1.06
C PHE A 139 -8.59 2.63 2.12
N ASP A 140 -9.88 2.81 2.44
CA ASP A 140 -10.28 3.80 3.45
C ASP A 140 -9.79 3.40 4.85
N ARG A 141 -9.78 2.09 5.13
CA ARG A 141 -9.27 1.53 6.37
C ARG A 141 -7.75 1.63 6.43
N ASP A 142 -7.04 1.28 5.37
CA ASP A 142 -5.57 1.26 5.37
C ASP A 142 -5.02 2.70 5.44
N LEU A 143 -5.61 3.64 4.68
CA LEU A 143 -5.26 5.05 4.76
C LEU A 143 -5.56 5.66 6.14
N LEU A 144 -6.65 5.25 6.79
CA LEU A 144 -6.96 5.68 8.15
C LEU A 144 -5.93 5.11 9.16
N ALA A 145 -5.53 3.84 8.99
CA ALA A 145 -4.51 3.21 9.82
C ALA A 145 -3.15 3.91 9.65
N MET A 146 -2.66 4.06 8.42
CA MET A 146 -1.41 4.76 8.12
C MET A 146 -1.42 6.20 8.63
N ARG A 147 -2.53 6.93 8.50
CA ARG A 147 -2.70 8.25 9.09
C ARG A 147 -2.53 8.22 10.61
N THR A 148 -3.21 7.29 11.29
CA THR A 148 -3.19 7.18 12.75
C THR A 148 -1.78 6.86 13.25
N TYR A 149 -1.09 5.93 12.58
CA TYR A 149 0.28 5.56 12.91
C TYR A 149 1.27 6.69 12.67
N PHE A 150 1.06 7.48 11.61
CA PHE A 150 1.86 8.68 11.36
C PHE A 150 1.62 9.77 12.42
N ASP A 151 0.35 10.07 12.72
CA ASP A 151 -0.02 11.08 13.72
C ASP A 151 0.50 10.71 15.13
N CYS A 152 0.63 9.42 15.43
CA CYS A 152 1.24 8.90 16.66
C CYS A 152 2.77 8.82 16.62
N GLY A 153 3.39 9.16 15.49
CA GLY A 153 4.83 9.08 15.30
C GLY A 153 5.35 7.64 15.32
N LEU A 154 4.59 6.67 14.82
CA LEU A 154 5.02 5.26 14.69
C LEU A 154 5.60 4.96 13.30
N ILE A 155 5.11 5.65 12.27
CA ILE A 155 5.64 5.60 10.89
C ILE A 155 5.88 7.02 10.37
N ASP A 156 6.75 7.15 9.36
CA ASP A 156 7.02 8.42 8.69
C ASP A 156 6.55 8.41 7.22
N VAL A 157 6.35 7.23 6.63
CA VAL A 157 5.88 7.07 5.25
C VAL A 157 5.18 5.72 5.06
N GLY A 158 4.12 5.72 4.25
CA GLY A 158 3.42 4.53 3.81
C GLY A 158 3.64 4.25 2.32
N VAL A 159 3.65 2.97 1.94
CA VAL A 159 3.68 2.50 0.56
C VAL A 159 2.46 1.61 0.34
N ILE A 160 1.68 1.88 -0.70
CA ILE A 160 0.54 1.04 -1.07
C ILE A 160 0.76 0.53 -2.49
N VAL A 161 0.85 -0.78 -2.65
CA VAL A 161 0.95 -1.43 -3.95
C VAL A 161 -0.41 -1.97 -4.36
N THR A 162 -0.87 -1.63 -5.56
CA THR A 162 -2.14 -2.13 -6.11
C THR A 162 -2.04 -2.32 -7.61
N ARG A 163 -3.14 -2.71 -8.26
CA ARG A 163 -3.21 -2.92 -9.72
C ARG A 163 -3.32 -1.60 -10.47
N ALA A 164 -2.56 -1.43 -11.56
CA ALA A 164 -2.77 -0.37 -12.53
C ALA A 164 -4.05 -0.63 -13.36
N GLU A 165 -4.62 0.42 -13.96
CA GLU A 165 -5.86 0.33 -14.76
C GLU A 165 -5.70 -0.59 -15.98
N GLU A 166 -4.54 -0.54 -16.62
CA GLU A 166 -4.20 -1.29 -17.84
C GLU A 166 -4.26 -2.81 -17.69
N LEU A 167 -4.15 -3.35 -16.47
CA LEU A 167 -4.41 -4.78 -16.21
C LEU A 167 -5.83 -5.20 -16.60
N ASN A 168 -6.77 -4.26 -16.66
CA ASN A 168 -8.13 -4.50 -17.16
C ASN A 168 -8.14 -4.96 -18.64
N GLU A 169 -7.11 -4.66 -19.43
CA GLU A 169 -6.98 -5.19 -20.80
C GLU A 169 -6.89 -6.73 -20.78
N ILE A 170 -6.08 -7.26 -19.88
CA ILE A 170 -5.91 -8.70 -19.67
C ILE A 170 -7.20 -9.30 -19.11
N PHE A 171 -7.77 -8.66 -18.08
CA PHE A 171 -8.95 -9.21 -17.41
C PHE A 171 -10.21 -9.28 -18.27
N ARG A 172 -10.31 -8.45 -19.32
CA ARG A 172 -11.41 -8.51 -20.30
C ARG A 172 -11.26 -9.63 -21.32
N GLN A 173 -10.03 -10.11 -21.56
CA GLN A 173 -9.72 -11.10 -22.58
C GLN A 173 -9.62 -12.51 -21.99
N GLU A 174 -9.04 -12.63 -20.80
CA GLU A 174 -8.78 -13.90 -20.15
C GLU A 174 -9.97 -14.42 -19.34
N LYS A 175 -10.02 -15.75 -19.20
CA LYS A 175 -11.02 -16.47 -18.40
C LYS A 175 -10.35 -17.20 -17.24
N ASP A 176 -11.06 -17.31 -16.13
CA ASP A 176 -10.69 -18.19 -15.03
C ASP A 176 -10.84 -19.67 -15.41
N ASN A 177 -10.46 -20.55 -14.49
CA ASN A 177 -10.54 -22.00 -14.66
C ASN A 177 -11.98 -22.52 -14.82
N ASN A 178 -12.99 -21.70 -14.50
CA ASN A 178 -14.41 -22.01 -14.67
C ASN A 178 -14.99 -21.43 -15.96
N GLY A 179 -14.14 -20.81 -16.82
CA GLY A 179 -14.55 -20.21 -18.08
C GLY A 179 -15.20 -18.82 -17.96
N GLN A 180 -15.20 -18.20 -16.78
CA GLN A 180 -15.72 -16.85 -16.57
C GLN A 180 -14.65 -15.79 -16.86
N ILE A 181 -15.06 -14.68 -17.47
CA ILE A 181 -14.16 -13.55 -17.74
C ILE A 181 -13.60 -12.99 -16.42
N LEU A 182 -12.28 -12.82 -16.33
CA LEU A 182 -11.60 -12.36 -15.12
C LEU A 182 -12.09 -10.98 -14.64
N MET A 183 -12.60 -10.14 -15.53
CA MET A 183 -13.20 -8.84 -15.20
C MET A 183 -14.35 -8.94 -14.19
N LYS A 184 -15.06 -10.08 -14.09
CA LYS A 184 -16.07 -10.28 -13.04
C LYS A 184 -15.45 -10.36 -11.65
N LYS A 185 -14.24 -10.93 -11.55
CA LYS A 185 -13.47 -11.05 -10.31
C LYS A 185 -12.79 -9.74 -9.94
N TYR A 186 -12.15 -9.09 -10.92
CA TYR A 186 -11.34 -7.87 -10.75
C TYR A 186 -12.12 -6.58 -11.05
N GLY A 187 -13.45 -6.64 -10.93
CA GLY A 187 -14.36 -5.60 -11.37
C GLY A 187 -14.35 -4.33 -10.50
N ALA A 188 -15.31 -3.44 -10.77
CA ALA A 188 -15.34 -2.07 -10.25
C ALA A 188 -15.38 -1.91 -8.70
N SER A 189 -15.72 -2.97 -7.96
CA SER A 189 -15.78 -3.00 -6.50
C SER A 189 -14.48 -3.47 -5.83
N THR A 190 -13.42 -3.69 -6.61
CA THR A 190 -12.12 -4.17 -6.11
C THR A 190 -11.08 -3.07 -6.11
N THR A 191 -10.00 -3.26 -5.36
CA THR A 191 -8.87 -2.33 -5.26
C THR A 191 -8.10 -2.24 -6.59
N TRP A 192 -7.87 -1.02 -7.08
CA TRP A 192 -6.98 -0.69 -8.20
C TRP A 192 -6.63 0.81 -8.13
N MET A 193 -5.65 1.25 -8.92
CA MET A 193 -5.05 2.58 -8.79
C MET A 193 -6.06 3.73 -8.82
N GLY A 194 -7.03 3.72 -9.75
CA GLY A 194 -8.04 4.79 -9.83
C GLY A 194 -8.97 4.88 -8.62
N LYS A 195 -9.10 3.81 -7.82
CA LYS A 195 -9.81 3.86 -6.53
C LYS A 195 -8.95 4.42 -5.41
N LEU A 196 -7.63 4.25 -5.50
CA LEU A 196 -6.68 4.75 -4.52
C LEU A 196 -6.39 6.25 -4.75
N THR A 197 -6.06 6.65 -5.98
CA THR A 197 -5.70 8.04 -6.31
C THR A 197 -6.83 9.01 -5.99
N TYR A 198 -8.09 8.67 -6.31
CA TYR A 198 -9.25 9.50 -5.91
C TYR A 198 -9.28 9.80 -4.40
N ARG A 199 -8.89 8.83 -3.56
CA ARG A 199 -8.87 8.97 -2.09
C ARG A 199 -7.66 9.78 -1.62
N LEU A 200 -6.50 9.57 -2.24
CA LEU A 200 -5.28 10.32 -1.97
C LEU A 200 -5.40 11.79 -2.41
N ASP A 201 -6.00 12.05 -3.57
CA ASP A 201 -6.32 13.40 -4.06
C ASP A 201 -7.29 14.11 -3.12
N SER A 202 -8.23 13.36 -2.53
CA SER A 202 -9.13 13.84 -1.47
C SER A 202 -8.47 13.90 -0.08
N ARG A 203 -7.17 13.64 0.03
CA ARG A 203 -6.37 13.64 1.26
C ARG A 203 -6.88 12.74 2.38
N ARG A 204 -7.40 11.55 2.04
CA ARG A 204 -7.87 10.58 3.05
C ARG A 204 -6.73 10.03 3.93
N ASN A 205 -5.48 10.10 3.47
CA ASN A 205 -4.26 9.83 4.23
C ASN A 205 -3.92 10.90 5.30
N GLY A 206 -4.65 12.02 5.35
CA GLY A 206 -4.34 13.11 6.28
C GLY A 206 -2.94 13.69 6.03
N GLY A 207 -2.10 13.69 7.07
CA GLY A 207 -0.72 14.17 7.00
C GLY A 207 0.31 13.12 6.57
N CYS A 208 -0.06 11.83 6.53
CA CYS A 208 0.88 10.75 6.25
C CYS A 208 1.34 10.77 4.78
N PRO A 209 2.65 10.86 4.48
CA PRO A 209 3.19 10.69 3.14
C PRO A 209 2.91 9.29 2.61
N ILE A 210 2.39 9.18 1.38
CA ILE A 210 2.04 7.90 0.75
C ILE A 210 2.69 7.79 -0.62
N LEU A 211 3.37 6.67 -0.88
CA LEU A 211 3.76 6.26 -2.21
C LEU A 211 2.74 5.24 -2.71
N ALA A 212 1.97 5.57 -3.73
CA ALA A 212 1.10 4.61 -4.40
C ALA A 212 1.80 4.02 -5.62
N VAL A 213 1.87 2.69 -5.69
CA VAL A 213 2.55 1.94 -6.76
C VAL A 213 1.52 1.07 -7.48
N GLY A 214 1.43 1.22 -8.80
CA GLY A 214 0.52 0.43 -9.64
C GLY A 214 1.28 -0.64 -10.42
N ILE A 215 0.91 -1.91 -10.24
CA ILE A 215 1.43 -3.05 -10.98
C ILE A 215 0.87 -2.98 -12.41
N ARG A 216 1.75 -2.87 -13.39
CA ARG A 216 1.40 -2.79 -14.81
C ARG A 216 1.24 -4.16 -15.46
N LYS A 217 0.69 -4.21 -16.67
CA LYS A 217 0.51 -5.43 -17.45
C LYS A 217 1.84 -6.06 -17.86
N GLU A 218 2.91 -5.26 -17.96
CA GLU A 218 4.29 -5.69 -18.22
C GLU A 218 4.87 -6.54 -17.07
N CYS A 219 4.23 -6.55 -15.88
CA CYS A 219 4.54 -7.52 -14.83
C CYS A 219 3.98 -8.93 -15.10
N ILE A 220 3.11 -9.09 -16.11
CA ILE A 220 2.43 -10.36 -16.40
C ILE A 220 3.17 -11.14 -17.50
N GLU A 221 3.89 -12.17 -17.09
CA GLU A 221 4.54 -13.13 -17.97
C GLU A 221 3.52 -13.91 -18.82
N GLY A 222 3.85 -14.04 -20.11
CA GLY A 222 3.07 -14.80 -21.09
C GLY A 222 2.03 -13.98 -21.85
N TYR A 223 1.71 -12.75 -21.42
CA TYR A 223 0.76 -11.88 -22.13
C TYR A 223 1.31 -11.31 -23.44
N GLU A 224 2.60 -10.96 -23.49
CA GLU A 224 3.28 -10.46 -24.70
C GLU A 224 3.25 -11.46 -25.87
N ARG A 225 3.31 -12.77 -25.57
CA ARG A 225 3.22 -13.83 -26.59
C ARG A 225 1.82 -13.92 -27.20
N LEU A 226 0.78 -13.70 -26.41
CA LEU A 226 -0.62 -13.72 -26.85
C LEU A 226 -0.96 -12.53 -27.74
N THR A 227 -0.45 -11.34 -27.42
CA THR A 227 -0.65 -10.14 -28.25
C THR A 227 0.07 -10.26 -29.59
N ALA A 228 1.31 -10.75 -29.62
CA ALA A 228 2.04 -11.02 -30.87
C ALA A 228 1.32 -12.06 -31.74
N TYR A 229 0.95 -13.22 -31.17
CA TYR A 229 0.24 -14.29 -31.88
C TYR A 229 -1.13 -13.84 -32.42
N ASN A 230 -1.92 -13.11 -31.61
CA ASN A 230 -3.22 -12.59 -32.05
C ASN A 230 -3.08 -11.51 -33.14
N SER A 231 -2.00 -10.72 -33.11
CA SER A 231 -1.71 -9.73 -34.15
C SER A 231 -1.31 -10.39 -35.48
N GLU A 232 -0.56 -11.49 -35.45
CA GLU A 232 -0.22 -12.28 -36.64
C GLU A 232 -1.45 -12.99 -37.21
N LEU A 233 -2.30 -13.60 -36.38
CA LEU A 233 -3.56 -14.22 -36.83
C LEU A 233 -4.51 -13.20 -37.48
N LYS A 234 -4.54 -11.95 -36.99
CA LYS A 234 -5.32 -10.87 -37.62
C LYS A 234 -4.74 -10.38 -38.95
N LYS A 235 -3.44 -10.61 -39.22
CA LYS A 235 -2.82 -10.31 -40.52
C LYS A 235 -3.05 -11.41 -41.56
N ILE A 236 -3.43 -12.61 -41.11
CA ILE A 236 -3.66 -13.80 -41.95
C ILE A 236 -5.16 -13.97 -42.29
N ARG A 237 -6.05 -13.16 -41.70
CA ARG A 237 -7.47 -13.04 -42.05
C ARG A 237 -7.72 -11.79 -42.85
#